data_AF-A0A7C5FFK3-F1
#
_entry.id   AF-A0A7C5FFK3-F1
#
_cell.length_a   1.000
_cell.length_b   1.000
_cell.length_c   1.000
_cell.angle_alpha   90.00
_cell.angle_beta   90.00
_cell.angle_gamma   90.00
#
_symmetry.space_group_name_H-M   'P 1'
#
loop_
_entity.id
_entity.type
_entity.pdbx_description
1 polymer ?
#
loop_
_entity_poly.entity_id
_entity_poly.type
_entity_poly.pdbx_seq_one_letter_code
_entity_poly.pdbx_strand_id
1 'polypeptide(L)' 'MYKGLLGWFLIVGLILLALNAFSPTRQKELSYSEFLSAVEEGKVSSVTIKGERVNGVMKDGS' A
#
# COMPACT_ATOMS: atom_id res chain seq x y z
N MET A 1 29.31 -26.72 -16.93
CA MET A 1 28.55 -26.78 -15.66
C MET A 1 27.73 -25.51 -15.50
N TYR A 2 26.61 -25.37 -16.21
CA TYR A 2 25.76 -24.15 -16.14
C TYR A 2 24.27 -24.46 -16.33
N LYS A 3 23.95 -25.74 -16.59
CA LYS A 3 22.62 -26.19 -17.01
C LYS A 3 21.56 -26.08 -15.91
N GLY A 4 21.98 -25.88 -14.66
CA GLY A 4 21.11 -25.58 -13.53
C GLY A 4 20.89 -24.09 -13.28
N LEU A 5 21.84 -23.22 -13.62
CA LEU A 5 21.77 -21.79 -13.29
C LEU A 5 20.59 -21.09 -14.01
N LEU A 6 20.25 -21.55 -15.21
CA LEU A 6 19.17 -20.95 -15.99
C LEU A 6 17.79 -21.14 -15.32
N GLY A 7 17.58 -22.27 -14.64
CA GLY A 7 16.37 -22.50 -13.85
C GLY A 7 16.30 -21.62 -12.60
N TRP A 8 17.45 -21.37 -11.96
CA TRP A 8 17.55 -20.45 -10.82
C TRP A 8 17.20 -19.01 -11.22
N PHE A 9 17.64 -18.55 -12.39
CA PHE A 9 17.28 -17.21 -12.89
C PHE A 9 15.78 -17.07 -13.16
N LEU A 10 15.11 -18.12 -13.65
CA LEU A 10 13.67 -18.11 -13.84
C LEU A 10 12.92 -17.94 -12.50
N ILE A 11 13.36 -18.66 -11.46
CA ILE A 11 12.78 -18.57 -10.12
C ILE A 11 12.98 -17.17 -9.53
N VAL A 12 14.20 -16.62 -9.62
CA VAL A 12 14.49 -15.26 -9.14
C VAL A 12 13.66 -14.22 -9.89
N GLY A 13 13.51 -14.36 -11.21
CA GLY A 13 12.67 -13.49 -12.03
C GLY A 13 11.20 -13.49 -11.61
N LEU A 14 10.64 -14.68 -11.33
CA LEU A 14 9.27 -14.81 -10.84
C LEU A 14 9.07 -14.16 -9.46
N ILE A 15 10.05 -14.30 -8.55
CA ILE A 15 10.01 -13.66 -7.24
C ILE A 15 10.02 -12.13 -7.37
N LEU A 16 10.90 -11.56 -8.22
CA LEU A 16 10.96 -10.12 -8.43
C LEU A 16 9.67 -9.55 -9.01
N LEU A 17 9.04 -10.25 -9.97
CA LEU A 17 7.74 -9.87 -10.53
C LEU A 17 6.63 -9.91 -9.46
N ALA A 18 6.61 -10.95 -8.63
CA ALA A 18 5.65 -11.04 -7.52
C ALA A 18 5.85 -9.88 -6.53
N LEU A 19 7.08 -9.59 -6.11
CA LEU A 19 7.38 -8.49 -5.19
C LEU A 19 6.98 -7.12 -5.77
N ASN A 20 7.12 -6.91 -7.08
CA ASN A 20 6.67 -5.69 -7.75
C ASN A 20 5.14 -5.57 -7.76
N ALA A 21 4.42 -6.68 -8.00
CA ALA A 21 2.97 -6.74 -7.94
C ALA A 21 2.42 -6.47 -6.53
N PHE A 22 3.17 -6.83 -5.49
CA PHE A 22 2.86 -6.53 -4.09
C PHE A 22 3.48 -5.20 -3.62
N SER A 23 3.60 -4.18 -4.49
CA SER A 23 4.02 -2.84 -4.05
C SER A 23 3.01 -2.33 -3.01
N PRO A 24 3.35 -2.26 -1.70
CA PRO A 24 2.41 -1.79 -0.72
C PRO A 24 2.13 -0.33 -1.05
N THR A 25 0.87 0.01 -1.32
CA THR A 25 0.43 1.40 -1.30
C THR A 25 0.87 1.95 0.04
N ARG A 26 1.79 2.92 0.03
CA ARG A 26 2.28 3.55 1.27
C ARG A 26 1.08 4.18 1.96
N GLN A 27 0.51 3.48 2.93
CA GLN A 27 -0.49 4.02 3.82
C GLN A 27 0.21 5.11 4.62
N LYS A 28 -0.18 6.36 4.38
CA LYS A 28 0.37 7.49 5.11
C LYS A 28 -0.33 7.51 6.47
N GLU A 29 0.40 7.24 7.53
CA GLU A 29 -0.10 7.50 8.88
C GLU A 29 -0.23 9.02 9.07
N LEU A 30 -1.47 9.47 9.28
CA LEU A 30 -1.81 10.85 9.61
C LEU A 30 -2.17 10.94 11.09
N SER A 31 -1.82 12.06 11.71
CA SER A 31 -2.33 12.34 13.05
C SER A 31 -3.84 12.55 13.04
N TYR A 32 -4.50 12.30 14.16
CA TYR A 32 -5.95 12.51 14.30
C TYR A 32 -6.38 13.94 13.94
N SER A 33 -5.59 14.95 14.33
CA SER A 33 -5.86 16.36 14.01
C SER A 33 -5.79 16.64 12.52
N GLU A 34 -4.79 16.12 11.82
CA GLU A 34 -4.67 16.30 10.36
C GLU A 34 -5.79 15.57 9.62
N PHE A 35 -6.15 14.37 10.08
CA PHE A 35 -7.28 13.63 9.54
C PHE A 35 -8.59 14.41 9.74
N LEU A 36 -8.82 14.96 10.93
CA LEU A 36 -10.02 15.75 11.23
C LEU A 36 -10.10 17.01 10.36
N SER A 37 -8.99 17.75 10.20
CA SER A 37 -8.92 18.89 9.27
C SER A 37 -9.22 18.46 7.83
N ALA A 38 -8.69 17.32 7.37
CA ALA A 38 -8.98 16.80 6.03
C ALA A 38 -10.45 16.38 5.85
N VAL A 39 -11.11 15.90 6.91
CA VAL A 39 -12.55 15.62 6.91
C VAL A 39 -13.36 16.91 6.81
N GLU A 40 -13.03 17.93 7.61
CA GLU A 40 -13.70 19.24 7.61
C GLU A 40 -13.54 19.96 6.26
N GLU A 41 -12.37 19.86 5.64
CA GLU A 41 -12.08 20.38 4.30
C GLU A 41 -12.73 19.55 3.17
N GLY A 42 -13.39 18.44 3.51
CA GLY A 42 -14.06 17.56 2.55
C GLY A 42 -13.09 16.82 1.62
N LYS A 43 -11.83 16.63 2.03
CA LYS A 43 -10.79 15.91 1.28
C LYS A 43 -10.86 14.39 1.48
N VAL A 44 -11.62 13.92 2.47
CA VAL A 44 -11.84 12.49 2.74
C VAL A 44 -13.06 11.99 1.96
N SER A 45 -12.91 10.85 1.28
CA SER A 45 -13.95 10.20 0.47
C SER A 45 -14.72 9.14 1.27
N SER A 46 -14.02 8.33 2.06
CA SER A 46 -14.65 7.33 2.93
C SER A 46 -13.84 7.08 4.19
N VAL A 47 -14.51 6.65 5.26
CA VAL A 47 -13.89 6.35 6.56
C VAL A 47 -14.36 4.97 7.02
N THR A 48 -13.40 4.13 7.41
CA THR A 48 -13.65 2.80 7.98
C THR A 48 -13.06 2.74 9.39
N ILE A 49 -13.91 2.55 10.39
CA ILE A 49 -13.52 2.43 11.80
C ILE A 49 -13.55 0.94 12.17
N LYS A 50 -12.40 0.39 12.58
CA LYS A 50 -12.25 -0.99 13.04
C LYS A 50 -11.68 -0.98 14.46
N GLY A 51 -12.58 -0.97 15.45
CA GLY A 51 -12.22 -0.89 16.87
C GLY A 51 -11.48 0.42 17.16
N GLU A 52 -10.21 0.31 17.56
CA GLU A 52 -9.34 1.46 17.86
C GLU A 52 -8.66 2.06 16.61
N ARG A 53 -8.73 1.39 15.45
CA ARG A 53 -8.10 1.87 14.22
C ARG A 53 -9.09 2.60 13.33
N VAL A 54 -8.70 3.78 12.86
CA VAL A 54 -9.45 4.57 11.87
C VAL A 54 -8.65 4.59 10.57
N ASN A 55 -9.27 4.13 9.47
CA ASN A 55 -8.71 4.23 8.13
C ASN A 55 -9.55 5.18 7.29
N GLY A 56 -8.92 6.16 6.65
CA GLY A 56 -9.57 7.05 5.68
C GLY A 56 -9.09 6.76 4.26
N VAL A 57 -9.96 6.96 3.27
CA VAL A 57 -9.59 7.03 1.86
C VAL A 57 -9.71 8.48 1.43
N MET A 58 -8.61 9.09 1.02
CA MET A 58 -8.62 10.46 0.51
C MET A 58 -9.23 10.51 -0.89
N LYS A 59 -9.81 11.65 -1.27
CA LYS A 59 -10.36 11.86 -2.62
C LYS A 59 -9.29 11.82 -3.72
N ASP A 60 -8.03 12.03 -3.36
CA ASP A 60 -6.89 11.92 -4.28
C ASP A 60 -6.40 10.47 -4.47
N GLY A 61 -6.99 9.50 -3.77
CA GLY A 61 -6.62 8.09 -3.85
C GLY A 61 -5.47 7.65 -2.92
N SER A 62 -5.03 8.53 -2.01
CA SER A 62 -4.01 8.25 -0.99
C SER A 62 -4.56 7.69 0.32
#